data_AF-A0A452ZBU5-F1
#
_entry.id   AF-A0A452ZBU5-F1
#
_cell.length_a   1.000
_cell.length_b   1.000
_cell.length_c   1.000
_cell.angle_alpha   90.00
_cell.angle_beta   90.00
_cell.angle_gamma   90.00
#
_symmetry.space_group_name_H-M   'P 1'
#
loop_
_entity.id
_entity.type
_entity.pdbx_description
1 polymer ?
#
loop_
_entity_poly.entity_id
_entity_poly.type
_entity_poly.pdbx_seq_one_letter_code
_entity_poly.pdbx_strand_id
1 'polypeptide(L)'
;MDSDTGESLPAALLPYCGRSLLEGLMRDLQAREFLHFKIFGKQCITPVAVMTSSVKNNHEHIVAICERLEWFGRGRENFRLFEQPLVPVVNAEDGKWLISESLLPVGKPGGHGAIWKLACDRGVFEWLYRHGRKGATVRQVSNVVAATDLTLMALAGIGLRHNKKLGFASCERRPGATEGVNVLIEKQNLDGLWEYGITCIEYTEFEKYGISEPTATNGSLQASYPANTNILYVDLQAAQEVGSRKNASCLPGIVLNLKKAVSYVDHLGFECSAAGGRLECTMQNIADNFMNTYSYRCSKGIESELDTFIVYNERKKVTSSAKRKLKSEDRSLHQTPEGSLLDIMRNAHDLLSSCSIEVPEVKDNNEYLHSGLPFIIFLHPALGPFWDIVKQKFIGGSISKGSELQIEVAEFLWQDVELDGSLIILADNIMGSTKRNTDGEQVLHYGARYGRCKLQNVKIVNEGISWDSPSNVYWQHHVERSESLKIILHGNAEFEAKDVVLKGNHMFEVPDGHRMCIIQDEAGFTVKLDPISK
;
A
#
# COMPACT_ATOMS: atom_id res chain seq x y z
N MET A 1 2.78 -10.34 -16.04
CA MET A 1 2.77 -11.76 -16.44
C MET A 1 4.05 -12.36 -15.92
N ASP A 2 4.01 -13.62 -15.56
CA ASP A 2 5.20 -14.40 -15.26
C ASP A 2 6.09 -14.47 -16.51
N SER A 3 7.39 -14.23 -16.36
CA SER A 3 8.33 -14.17 -17.49
C SER A 3 8.59 -15.54 -18.10
N ASP A 4 8.42 -16.61 -17.32
CA ASP A 4 8.86 -17.95 -17.67
C ASP A 4 7.69 -18.79 -18.19
N THR A 5 6.50 -18.57 -17.63
CA THR A 5 5.26 -19.29 -17.98
C THR A 5 4.29 -18.45 -18.82
N GLY A 6 4.45 -17.13 -18.87
CA GLY A 6 3.52 -16.22 -19.55
C GLY A 6 2.18 -16.03 -18.84
N GLU A 7 1.96 -16.70 -17.71
CA GLU A 7 0.69 -16.64 -16.97
C GLU A 7 0.48 -15.30 -16.25
N SER A 8 -0.78 -14.98 -15.98
CA SER A 8 -1.12 -13.78 -15.20
C SER A 8 -0.84 -14.01 -13.71
N LEU A 9 0.20 -13.38 -13.17
CA LEU A 9 0.49 -13.41 -11.74
C LEU A 9 -0.54 -12.61 -10.91
N PRO A 10 -0.80 -13.03 -9.66
CA PRO A 10 -1.44 -12.19 -8.65
C PRO A 10 -0.82 -10.80 -8.53
N ALA A 11 -1.66 -9.78 -8.30
CA ALA A 11 -1.18 -8.41 -8.06
C ALA A 11 -0.17 -8.34 -6.90
N ALA A 12 -0.36 -9.15 -5.86
CA ALA A 12 0.54 -9.24 -4.72
C ALA A 12 2.00 -9.59 -5.08
N LEU A 13 2.21 -10.34 -6.16
CA LEU A 13 3.52 -10.76 -6.65
C LEU A 13 4.15 -9.77 -7.63
N LEU A 14 3.44 -8.72 -8.05
CA LEU A 14 3.98 -7.74 -8.99
C LEU A 14 5.28 -7.15 -8.43
N PRO A 15 6.42 -7.30 -9.13
CA PRO A 15 7.67 -6.62 -8.77
C PRO A 15 7.48 -5.11 -8.91
N TYR A 16 7.78 -4.37 -7.86
CA TYR A 16 7.51 -2.95 -7.74
C TYR A 16 8.49 -2.33 -6.75
N CYS A 17 9.23 -1.31 -7.19
CA CYS A 17 10.28 -0.65 -6.41
C CYS A 17 11.25 -1.67 -5.75
N GLY A 18 11.67 -2.69 -6.52
CA GLY A 18 12.61 -3.72 -6.10
C GLY A 18 12.00 -4.89 -5.30
N ARG A 19 10.70 -4.88 -5.01
CA ARG A 19 10.04 -5.85 -4.11
C ARG A 19 8.67 -6.27 -4.61
N SER A 20 8.08 -7.29 -4.01
CA SER A 20 6.65 -7.58 -4.29
C SER A 20 5.74 -6.55 -3.61
N LEU A 21 4.53 -6.32 -4.15
CA LEU A 21 3.55 -5.45 -3.49
C LEU A 21 3.21 -5.92 -2.07
N LEU A 22 3.08 -7.23 -1.86
CA LEU A 22 2.81 -7.78 -0.52
C LEU A 22 3.93 -7.47 0.47
N GLU A 23 5.18 -7.59 0.06
CA GLU A 23 6.34 -7.25 0.88
C GLU A 23 6.34 -5.77 1.27
N GLY A 24 5.99 -4.87 0.34
CA GLY A 24 5.78 -3.44 0.62
C GLY A 24 4.77 -3.21 1.75
N LEU A 25 3.61 -3.88 1.70
CA LEU A 25 2.58 -3.78 2.75
C LEU A 25 3.09 -4.23 4.12
N MET A 26 3.86 -5.32 4.15
CA MET A 26 4.38 -5.88 5.40
C MET A 26 5.44 -4.97 6.00
N ARG A 27 6.30 -4.37 5.16
CA ARG A 27 7.29 -3.37 5.59
C ARG A 27 6.63 -2.12 6.17
N ASP A 28 5.56 -1.63 5.55
CA ASP A 28 4.77 -0.52 6.08
C ASP A 28 4.18 -0.85 7.45
N LEU A 29 3.65 -2.07 7.62
CA LEU A 29 3.11 -2.54 8.89
C LEU A 29 4.19 -2.64 9.98
N GLN A 30 5.32 -3.26 9.66
CA GLN A 30 6.45 -3.40 10.58
C GLN A 30 7.03 -2.06 10.99
N ALA A 31 7.05 -1.06 10.11
CA ALA A 31 7.51 0.28 10.47
C ALA A 31 6.65 0.95 11.56
N ARG A 32 5.33 0.75 11.53
CA ARG A 32 4.43 1.24 12.59
C ARG A 32 4.62 0.49 13.91
N GLU A 33 4.81 -0.83 13.84
CA GLU A 33 5.10 -1.66 15.01
C GLU A 33 6.46 -1.33 15.63
N PHE A 34 7.45 -1.06 14.78
CA PHE A 34 8.77 -0.60 15.19
C PHE A 34 8.69 0.78 15.84
N LEU A 35 7.93 1.71 15.29
CA LEU A 35 7.68 3.00 15.94
C LEU A 35 7.03 2.82 17.32
N HIS A 36 6.01 1.95 17.44
CA HIS A 36 5.42 1.62 18.72
C HIS A 36 6.47 1.08 19.71
N PHE A 37 7.33 0.17 19.26
CA PHE A 37 8.45 -0.33 20.07
C PHE A 37 9.40 0.79 20.50
N LYS A 38 9.76 1.72 19.61
CA LYS A 38 10.64 2.85 19.92
C LYS A 38 10.06 3.80 20.96
N ILE A 39 8.74 4.01 20.93
CA ILE A 39 8.04 4.91 21.87
C ILE A 39 7.80 4.23 23.23
N PHE A 40 7.37 2.96 23.23
CA PHE A 40 6.86 2.30 24.43
C PHE A 40 7.76 1.17 24.97
N GLY A 41 8.86 0.85 24.30
CA GLY A 41 9.77 -0.24 24.68
C GLY A 41 9.18 -1.65 24.55
N LYS A 42 8.00 -1.78 23.93
CA LYS A 42 7.26 -3.05 23.80
C LYS A 42 7.03 -3.39 22.34
N GLN A 43 7.54 -4.55 21.93
CA GLN A 43 7.24 -5.12 20.63
C GLN A 43 5.79 -5.65 20.61
N CYS A 44 5.05 -5.27 19.57
CA CYS A 44 3.72 -5.76 19.29
C CYS A 44 3.72 -6.29 17.85
N ILE A 45 3.16 -7.49 17.65
CA ILE A 45 2.96 -8.07 16.33
C ILE A 45 1.46 -7.98 16.01
N THR A 46 1.13 -7.28 14.94
CA THR A 46 -0.23 -7.13 14.44
C THR A 46 -0.56 -8.35 13.58
N PRO A 47 -1.62 -9.11 13.91
CA PRO A 47 -2.02 -10.25 13.09
C PRO A 47 -2.50 -9.79 11.71
N VAL A 48 -2.19 -10.55 10.67
CA VAL A 48 -2.55 -10.26 9.27
C VAL A 48 -3.47 -11.35 8.73
N ALA A 49 -4.69 -10.97 8.36
CA ALA A 49 -5.63 -11.84 7.67
C ALA A 49 -5.70 -11.48 6.19
N VAL A 50 -5.60 -12.47 5.29
CA VAL A 50 -5.62 -12.25 3.85
C VAL A 50 -6.67 -13.14 3.20
N MET A 51 -7.62 -12.51 2.51
CA MET A 51 -8.54 -13.23 1.64
C MET A 51 -7.92 -13.42 0.26
N THR A 52 -7.86 -14.66 -0.21
CA THR A 52 -7.30 -15.04 -1.52
C THR A 52 -8.39 -15.60 -2.45
N SER A 53 -8.01 -16.06 -3.64
CA SER A 53 -8.85 -16.87 -4.54
C SER A 53 -8.04 -18.01 -5.18
N SER A 54 -8.67 -19.06 -5.65
CA SER A 54 -8.05 -20.11 -6.49
C SER A 54 -7.76 -19.67 -7.92
N VAL A 55 -8.38 -18.59 -8.40
CA VAL A 55 -8.14 -18.09 -9.77
C VAL A 55 -6.68 -17.75 -9.96
N LYS A 56 -6.07 -18.33 -11.01
CA LYS A 56 -4.65 -18.16 -11.36
C LYS A 56 -3.71 -18.58 -10.23
N ASN A 57 -4.04 -19.66 -9.52
CA ASN A 57 -3.27 -20.21 -8.39
C ASN A 57 -2.92 -19.14 -7.33
N ASN A 58 -3.81 -18.16 -7.14
CA ASN A 58 -3.50 -17.00 -6.33
C ASN A 58 -3.26 -17.38 -4.86
N HIS A 59 -3.99 -18.36 -4.30
CA HIS A 59 -3.76 -18.82 -2.94
C HIS A 59 -2.35 -19.40 -2.76
N GLU A 60 -1.96 -20.31 -3.65
CA GLU A 60 -0.67 -21.01 -3.63
C GLU A 60 0.49 -20.03 -3.79
N HIS A 61 0.34 -19.07 -4.70
CA HIS A 61 1.33 -18.01 -4.89
C HIS A 61 1.53 -17.12 -3.65
N ILE A 62 0.44 -16.79 -2.93
CA ILE A 62 0.51 -16.01 -1.68
C ILE A 62 1.17 -16.84 -0.57
N VAL A 63 0.82 -18.13 -0.45
CA VAL A 63 1.46 -19.04 0.51
C VAL A 63 2.96 -19.13 0.22
N ALA A 64 3.34 -19.37 -1.04
CA ALA A 64 4.73 -19.55 -1.45
C ALA A 64 5.59 -18.29 -1.17
N ILE A 65 5.07 -17.09 -1.40
CA ILE A 65 5.83 -15.87 -1.05
C ILE A 65 5.95 -15.67 0.45
N CYS A 66 4.90 -15.97 1.23
CA CYS A 66 4.97 -15.93 2.68
C CYS A 66 6.03 -16.92 3.20
N GLU A 67 6.04 -18.16 2.72
CA GLU A 67 7.02 -19.18 3.13
C GLU A 67 8.45 -18.80 2.70
N ARG A 68 8.63 -18.39 1.44
CA ARG A 68 9.93 -17.97 0.90
C ARG A 68 10.54 -16.80 1.66
N LEU A 69 9.72 -15.88 2.14
CA LEU A 69 10.15 -14.72 2.92
C LEU A 69 10.01 -14.95 4.44
N GLU A 70 9.94 -16.21 4.88
CA GLU A 70 9.88 -16.62 6.30
C GLU A 70 8.79 -15.87 7.11
N TRP A 71 7.60 -15.77 6.53
CA TRP A 71 6.46 -15.01 7.05
C TRP A 71 6.83 -13.56 7.42
N PHE A 72 7.73 -12.98 6.63
CA PHE A 72 8.27 -11.62 6.80
C PHE A 72 8.93 -11.40 8.16
N GLY A 73 9.43 -12.47 8.80
CA GLY A 73 9.99 -12.42 10.15
C GLY A 73 8.94 -12.19 11.24
N ARG A 74 7.67 -12.53 10.99
CA ARG A 74 6.57 -12.30 11.95
C ARG A 74 6.08 -13.57 12.64
N GLY A 75 6.52 -14.74 12.18
CA GLY A 75 5.98 -16.05 12.59
C GLY A 75 4.66 -16.39 11.88
N ARG A 76 4.48 -17.66 11.54
CA ARG A 76 3.29 -18.13 10.79
C ARG A 76 2.00 -17.95 11.57
N GLU A 77 2.04 -18.04 12.90
CA GLU A 77 0.87 -17.94 13.76
C GLU A 77 0.18 -16.58 13.67
N ASN A 78 0.91 -15.55 13.24
CA ASN A 78 0.43 -14.18 13.04
C ASN A 78 -0.20 -13.94 11.65
N PHE A 79 -0.34 -15.00 10.84
CA PHE A 79 -1.03 -14.95 9.55
C PHE A 79 -2.24 -15.88 9.49
N ARG A 80 -3.31 -15.40 8.83
CA ARG A 80 -4.49 -16.19 8.52
C ARG A 80 -4.90 -15.99 7.07
N LEU A 81 -4.58 -16.97 6.22
CA LEU A 81 -5.04 -17.01 4.83
C LEU A 81 -6.38 -17.74 4.74
N PHE A 82 -7.32 -17.21 3.98
CA PHE A 82 -8.61 -17.86 3.74
C PHE A 82 -9.10 -17.56 2.32
N GLU A 83 -9.63 -18.57 1.65
CA GLU A 83 -9.96 -18.48 0.24
C GLU A 83 -11.44 -18.16 0.00
N GLN A 84 -11.71 -17.25 -0.93
CA GLN A 84 -13.06 -16.96 -1.40
C GLN A 84 -13.54 -18.00 -2.43
N PRO A 85 -14.84 -18.34 -2.44
CA PRO A 85 -15.39 -19.27 -3.42
C PRO A 85 -15.47 -18.63 -4.82
N LEU A 86 -15.54 -19.48 -5.83
CA LEU A 86 -15.94 -19.10 -7.17
C LEU A 86 -17.47 -19.12 -7.28
N VAL A 87 -18.03 -18.13 -7.95
CA VAL A 87 -19.45 -18.02 -8.26
C VAL A 87 -19.70 -18.30 -9.74
N PRO A 88 -20.84 -18.92 -10.09
CA PRO A 88 -21.16 -19.23 -11.49
C PRO A 88 -21.38 -17.95 -12.29
N VAL A 89 -20.92 -17.96 -13.54
CA VAL A 89 -21.18 -16.90 -14.51
C VAL A 89 -22.48 -17.21 -15.27
N VAL A 90 -23.34 -16.21 -15.39
CA VAL A 90 -24.57 -16.26 -16.19
C VAL A 90 -24.38 -15.55 -17.53
N ASN A 91 -24.96 -16.12 -18.59
CA ASN A 91 -25.05 -15.50 -19.90
C ASN A 91 -26.05 -14.33 -19.87
N ALA A 92 -25.71 -13.22 -20.50
CA ALA A 92 -26.54 -12.02 -20.52
C ALA A 92 -27.81 -12.15 -21.39
N GLU A 93 -27.80 -13.05 -22.39
CA GLU A 93 -28.91 -13.25 -23.32
C GLU A 93 -30.01 -14.12 -22.73
N ASP A 94 -29.67 -15.28 -22.18
CA ASP A 94 -30.63 -16.30 -21.75
C ASP A 94 -30.61 -16.61 -20.25
N GLY A 95 -29.71 -15.99 -19.48
CA GLY A 95 -29.58 -16.18 -18.04
C GLY A 95 -29.04 -17.54 -17.62
N LYS A 96 -28.65 -18.42 -18.55
CA LYS A 96 -28.11 -19.74 -18.23
C LYS A 96 -26.66 -19.64 -17.77
N TRP A 97 -26.19 -20.64 -17.03
CA TRP A 97 -24.78 -20.73 -16.69
C TRP A 97 -23.93 -20.92 -17.94
N LEU A 98 -22.82 -20.21 -18.01
CA LEU A 98 -21.74 -20.55 -18.92
C LEU A 98 -21.08 -21.84 -18.41
N ILE A 99 -20.77 -22.77 -19.32
CA ILE A 99 -20.32 -24.12 -18.98
C ILE A 99 -18.92 -24.34 -19.57
N SER A 100 -17.96 -24.69 -18.71
CA SER A 100 -16.59 -25.03 -19.15
C SER A 100 -16.39 -26.52 -19.34
N GLU A 101 -17.12 -27.37 -18.62
CA GLU A 101 -17.11 -28.84 -18.78
C GLU A 101 -18.50 -29.39 -18.49
N SER A 102 -18.77 -30.66 -18.79
CA SER A 102 -20.07 -31.27 -18.48
C SER A 102 -20.45 -31.06 -17.01
N LEU A 103 -21.56 -30.34 -16.78
CA LEU A 103 -22.08 -29.96 -15.45
C LEU A 103 -21.15 -29.06 -14.60
N LEU A 104 -20.11 -28.47 -15.20
CA LEU A 104 -19.20 -27.56 -14.51
C LEU A 104 -19.39 -26.11 -15.02
N PRO A 105 -19.97 -25.21 -14.21
CA PRO A 105 -20.12 -23.82 -14.60
C PRO A 105 -18.77 -23.10 -14.60
N VAL A 106 -18.63 -22.13 -15.48
CA VAL A 106 -17.51 -21.18 -15.45
C VAL A 106 -17.58 -20.41 -14.13
N GLY A 107 -16.55 -20.58 -13.30
CA GLY A 107 -16.41 -19.91 -12.01
C GLY A 107 -15.56 -18.64 -12.10
N LYS A 108 -15.96 -17.60 -11.37
CA LYS A 108 -15.18 -16.37 -11.17
C LYS A 108 -15.32 -15.88 -9.72
N PRO A 109 -14.42 -15.06 -9.18
CA PRO A 109 -14.51 -14.61 -7.78
C PRO A 109 -15.78 -13.79 -7.51
N GLY A 110 -16.44 -14.02 -6.37
CA GLY A 110 -17.71 -13.39 -5.99
C GLY A 110 -17.61 -11.94 -5.50
N GLY A 111 -16.48 -11.28 -5.69
CA GLY A 111 -16.23 -9.92 -5.22
C GLY A 111 -15.67 -9.89 -3.79
N HIS A 112 -15.08 -8.75 -3.43
CA HIS A 112 -14.34 -8.63 -2.16
C HIS A 112 -15.24 -8.48 -0.93
N GLY A 113 -16.56 -8.26 -1.10
CA GLY A 113 -17.53 -8.23 0.00
C GLY A 113 -17.68 -9.54 0.75
N ALA A 114 -17.29 -10.66 0.13
CA ALA A 114 -17.34 -11.99 0.74
C ALA A 114 -16.43 -12.10 1.98
N ILE A 115 -15.48 -11.17 2.15
CA ILE A 115 -14.53 -11.16 3.26
C ILE A 115 -15.22 -11.24 4.63
N TRP A 116 -16.37 -10.59 4.81
CA TRP A 116 -17.06 -10.55 6.10
C TRP A 116 -17.70 -11.87 6.49
N LYS A 117 -18.48 -12.46 5.57
CA LYS A 117 -19.07 -13.78 5.76
C LYS A 117 -18.00 -14.85 5.91
N LEU A 118 -16.97 -14.82 5.07
CA LEU A 118 -15.87 -15.79 5.12
C LEU A 118 -15.04 -15.66 6.38
N ALA A 119 -14.76 -14.43 6.85
CA ALA A 119 -14.07 -14.23 8.11
C ALA A 119 -14.84 -14.84 9.29
N CYS A 120 -16.17 -14.75 9.27
CA CYS A 120 -17.03 -15.42 10.25
C CYS A 120 -16.96 -16.95 10.12
N ASP A 121 -17.21 -17.49 8.92
CA ASP A 121 -17.29 -18.94 8.69
C ASP A 121 -15.96 -19.66 8.93
N ARG A 122 -14.83 -18.97 8.68
CA ARG A 122 -13.48 -19.53 8.81
C ARG A 122 -12.83 -19.27 10.17
N GLY A 123 -13.58 -18.68 11.11
CA GLY A 123 -13.12 -18.40 12.47
C GLY A 123 -12.03 -17.31 12.55
N VAL A 124 -11.98 -16.40 11.57
CA VAL A 124 -10.96 -15.34 11.48
C VAL A 124 -11.20 -14.27 12.54
N PHE A 125 -12.46 -13.90 12.81
CA PHE A 125 -12.78 -12.95 13.88
C PHE A 125 -12.34 -13.49 15.25
N GLU A 126 -12.65 -14.75 15.55
CA GLU A 126 -12.24 -15.44 16.78
C GLU A 126 -10.71 -15.49 16.90
N TRP A 127 -10.02 -15.75 15.79
CA TRP A 127 -8.56 -15.70 15.74
C TRP A 127 -8.01 -14.30 16.03
N LEU A 128 -8.61 -13.24 15.48
CA LEU A 128 -8.24 -11.85 15.78
C LEU A 128 -8.50 -11.48 17.26
N TYR A 129 -9.61 -11.94 17.85
CA TYR A 129 -9.89 -11.71 19.27
C TYR A 129 -8.91 -12.42 20.20
N ARG A 130 -8.47 -13.64 19.85
CA ARG A 130 -7.39 -14.34 20.59
C ARG A 130 -6.08 -13.56 20.58
N HIS A 131 -5.83 -12.76 19.54
CA HIS A 131 -4.71 -11.80 19.48
C HIS A 131 -5.01 -10.47 20.18
N GLY A 132 -6.14 -10.33 20.85
CA GLY A 132 -6.54 -9.13 21.58
C GLY A 132 -6.89 -7.94 20.67
N ARG A 133 -7.34 -8.18 19.44
CA ARG A 133 -7.73 -7.11 18.51
C ARG A 133 -9.21 -6.75 18.67
N LYS A 134 -9.52 -5.45 18.56
CA LYS A 134 -10.89 -4.89 18.60
C LYS A 134 -11.34 -4.29 17.28
N GLY A 135 -10.39 -3.72 16.53
CA GLY A 135 -10.62 -3.16 15.20
C GLY A 135 -9.54 -3.62 14.23
N ALA A 136 -9.78 -3.42 12.94
CA ALA A 136 -8.83 -3.71 11.88
C ALA A 136 -8.85 -2.61 10.81
N THR A 137 -7.71 -2.45 10.13
CA THR A 137 -7.64 -1.71 8.87
C THR A 137 -7.69 -2.69 7.71
N VAL A 138 -8.57 -2.46 6.73
CA VAL A 138 -8.75 -3.32 5.56
C VAL A 138 -8.40 -2.52 4.31
N ARG A 139 -7.56 -3.08 3.43
CA ARG A 139 -7.12 -2.42 2.19
C ARG A 139 -6.85 -3.45 1.08
N GLN A 140 -6.88 -2.99 -0.16
CA GLN A 140 -6.48 -3.78 -1.32
C GLN A 140 -4.94 -3.81 -1.46
N VAL A 141 -4.40 -4.93 -1.96
CA VAL A 141 -2.93 -5.13 -2.09
C VAL A 141 -2.28 -4.18 -3.10
N SER A 142 -3.04 -3.72 -4.08
CA SER A 142 -2.52 -2.94 -5.22
C SER A 142 -2.22 -1.48 -4.92
N ASN A 143 -2.62 -0.96 -3.75
CA ASN A 143 -2.43 0.44 -3.38
C ASN A 143 -1.11 0.61 -2.61
N VAL A 144 -0.17 1.34 -3.22
CA VAL A 144 1.23 1.42 -2.79
C VAL A 144 1.56 2.65 -1.94
N VAL A 145 0.63 3.61 -1.82
CA VAL A 145 0.87 4.89 -1.11
C VAL A 145 0.07 5.05 0.19
N ALA A 146 -0.89 4.16 0.45
CA ALA A 146 -1.86 4.26 1.56
C ALA A 146 -1.29 4.36 3.00
N ALA A 147 0.01 4.18 3.18
CA ALA A 147 0.68 4.12 4.48
C ALA A 147 1.89 5.06 4.58
N THR A 148 2.08 5.96 3.61
CA THR A 148 3.24 6.86 3.59
C THR A 148 3.09 8.06 4.52
N ASP A 149 1.94 8.24 5.17
CA ASP A 149 1.66 9.39 6.05
C ASP A 149 0.74 9.02 7.25
N LEU A 150 0.11 10.04 7.86
CA LEU A 150 -0.75 9.90 9.03
C LEU A 150 -2.12 9.23 8.73
N THR A 151 -2.57 9.17 7.47
CA THR A 151 -3.97 8.84 7.11
C THR A 151 -4.44 7.51 7.69
N LEU A 152 -3.67 6.44 7.51
CA LEU A 152 -4.06 5.10 7.98
C LEU A 152 -4.12 5.02 9.52
N MET A 153 -3.23 5.74 10.20
CA MET A 153 -3.20 5.81 11.67
C MET A 153 -4.29 6.71 12.23
N ALA A 154 -4.60 7.83 11.57
CA ALA A 154 -5.74 8.68 11.92
C ALA A 154 -7.07 7.91 11.75
N LEU A 155 -7.21 7.16 10.65
CA LEU A 155 -8.36 6.31 10.38
C LEU A 155 -8.58 5.30 11.51
N ALA A 156 -7.55 4.54 11.88
CA ALA A 156 -7.64 3.58 12.99
C ALA A 156 -7.85 4.27 14.35
N GLY A 157 -7.15 5.38 14.59
CA GLY A 157 -7.20 6.13 15.84
C GLY A 157 -8.57 6.74 16.12
N ILE A 158 -9.21 7.34 15.13
CA ILE A 158 -10.58 7.88 15.25
C ILE A 158 -11.55 6.75 15.53
N GLY A 159 -11.44 5.65 14.77
CA GLY A 159 -12.28 4.46 14.94
C GLY A 159 -12.29 3.94 16.37
N LEU A 160 -11.10 3.72 16.93
CA LEU A 160 -10.92 3.21 18.29
C LEU A 160 -11.26 4.24 19.37
N ARG A 161 -10.85 5.51 19.22
CA ARG A 161 -11.03 6.54 20.24
C ARG A 161 -12.50 6.91 20.44
N HIS A 162 -13.27 6.90 19.36
CA HIS A 162 -14.68 7.32 19.36
C HIS A 162 -15.65 6.15 19.23
N ASN A 163 -15.18 4.91 19.37
CA ASN A 163 -15.97 3.69 19.24
C ASN A 163 -16.84 3.65 17.97
N LYS A 164 -16.27 4.11 16.84
CA LYS A 164 -16.96 4.09 15.54
C LYS A 164 -16.95 2.66 14.99
N LYS A 165 -17.94 2.31 14.16
CA LYS A 165 -18.05 0.97 13.56
C LYS A 165 -17.29 0.85 12.25
N LEU A 166 -17.26 1.91 11.44
CA LEU A 166 -16.64 1.89 10.12
C LEU A 166 -16.08 3.26 9.74
N GLY A 167 -14.88 3.29 9.17
CA GLY A 167 -14.27 4.50 8.64
C GLY A 167 -13.80 4.31 7.21
N PHE A 168 -13.84 5.38 6.40
CA PHE A 168 -13.30 5.39 5.04
C PHE A 168 -12.13 6.38 4.93
N ALA A 169 -10.99 5.96 4.41
CA ALA A 169 -10.05 6.93 3.86
C ALA A 169 -10.53 7.37 2.47
N SER A 170 -10.64 8.68 2.28
CA SER A 170 -11.17 9.29 1.06
C SER A 170 -10.22 10.35 0.53
N CYS A 171 -10.42 10.72 -0.73
CA CYS A 171 -9.66 11.78 -1.39
C CYS A 171 -10.52 12.45 -2.47
N GLU A 172 -9.90 13.37 -3.21
CA GLU A 172 -10.52 14.03 -4.34
C GLU A 172 -10.89 13.02 -5.44
N ARG A 173 -12.13 13.12 -5.93
CA ARG A 173 -12.61 12.38 -7.11
C ARG A 173 -12.06 13.01 -8.38
N ARG A 174 -11.41 12.20 -9.22
CA ARG A 174 -10.93 12.62 -10.54
C ARG A 174 -11.91 12.23 -11.66
N PRO A 175 -12.07 13.06 -12.70
CA PRO A 175 -12.86 12.70 -13.88
C PRO A 175 -12.36 11.39 -14.51
N GLY A 176 -13.28 10.49 -14.86
CA GLY A 176 -12.95 9.21 -15.50
C GLY A 176 -12.28 8.17 -14.59
N ALA A 177 -12.15 8.43 -13.29
CA ALA A 177 -11.68 7.43 -12.33
C ALA A 177 -12.76 6.35 -12.10
N THR A 178 -12.33 5.08 -12.08
CA THR A 178 -13.22 3.92 -11.85
C THR A 178 -13.30 3.58 -10.35
N GLU A 179 -13.67 4.56 -9.55
CA GLU A 179 -13.78 4.47 -8.09
C GLU A 179 -15.18 4.91 -7.65
N GLY A 180 -15.75 4.20 -6.69
CA GLY A 180 -16.99 4.64 -6.03
C GLY A 180 -16.81 5.95 -5.26
N VAL A 181 -17.90 6.51 -4.77
CA VAL A 181 -17.90 7.71 -3.92
C VAL A 181 -18.53 7.42 -2.56
N ASN A 182 -18.02 8.10 -1.55
CA ASN A 182 -18.60 8.08 -0.21
C ASN A 182 -19.65 9.18 -0.08
N VAL A 183 -20.83 8.83 0.39
CA VAL A 183 -22.00 9.71 0.49
C VAL A 183 -22.62 9.60 1.88
N LEU A 184 -23.16 10.70 2.39
CA LEU A 184 -24.08 10.68 3.53
C LEU A 184 -25.47 10.32 3.00
N ILE A 185 -26.02 9.20 3.45
CA ILE A 185 -27.42 8.84 3.21
C ILE A 185 -28.28 9.42 4.32
N GLU A 186 -29.41 9.99 3.91
CA GLU A 186 -30.56 10.32 4.74
C GLU A 186 -31.77 9.61 4.13
N LYS A 187 -32.47 8.79 4.92
CA LYS A 187 -33.70 8.12 4.48
C LYS A 187 -34.64 7.88 5.66
N GLN A 188 -35.92 7.65 5.37
CA GLN A 188 -36.86 7.12 6.37
C GLN A 188 -36.89 5.60 6.31
N ASN A 189 -36.91 4.95 7.46
CA ASN A 189 -37.12 3.51 7.57
C ASN A 189 -38.62 3.16 7.60
N LEU A 190 -38.93 1.87 7.64
CA LEU A 190 -40.31 1.37 7.62
C LEU A 190 -41.15 1.84 8.82
N ASP A 191 -40.50 2.17 9.93
CA ASP A 191 -41.12 2.68 11.16
C ASP A 191 -41.29 4.22 11.14
N GLY A 192 -40.94 4.88 10.03
CA GLY A 192 -41.01 6.34 9.87
C GLY A 192 -39.90 7.11 10.58
N LEU A 193 -38.91 6.42 11.17
CA LEU A 193 -37.74 7.03 11.79
C LEU A 193 -36.71 7.41 10.71
N TRP A 194 -35.89 8.43 11.00
CA TRP A 194 -34.84 8.90 10.11
C TRP A 194 -33.54 8.12 10.34
N GLU A 195 -32.97 7.58 9.27
CA GLU A 195 -31.69 6.87 9.27
C GLU A 195 -30.62 7.68 8.57
N TYR A 196 -29.46 7.77 9.22
CA TYR A 196 -28.27 8.45 8.72
C TYR A 196 -27.05 7.54 8.78
N GLY A 197 -26.21 7.63 7.76
CA GLY A 197 -24.95 6.90 7.70
C GLY A 197 -24.16 7.27 6.46
N ILE A 198 -22.84 7.18 6.58
CA ILE A 198 -21.93 7.30 5.45
C ILE A 198 -21.79 5.92 4.81
N THR A 199 -22.06 5.84 3.52
CA THR A 199 -21.87 4.62 2.72
C THR A 199 -21.13 4.92 1.42
N CYS A 200 -20.87 3.88 0.64
CA CYS A 200 -20.26 3.98 -0.68
C CYS A 200 -21.29 3.64 -1.77
N ILE A 201 -21.34 4.49 -2.80
CA ILE A 201 -22.00 4.18 -4.07
C ILE A 201 -20.92 3.82 -5.08
N GLU A 202 -21.02 2.65 -5.71
CA GLU A 202 -20.06 2.21 -6.71
C GLU A 202 -20.19 3.00 -8.02
N TYR A 203 -19.07 3.16 -8.74
CA TYR A 203 -19.03 3.94 -9.98
C TYR A 203 -19.99 3.40 -11.06
N THR A 204 -20.23 2.09 -11.05
CA THR A 204 -21.18 1.43 -11.95
C THR A 204 -22.63 1.79 -11.68
N GLU A 205 -22.95 2.34 -10.51
CA GLU A 205 -24.30 2.75 -10.11
C GLU A 205 -24.52 4.27 -10.18
N PHE A 206 -23.53 5.07 -10.60
CA PHE A 206 -23.67 6.54 -10.64
C PHE A 206 -24.87 7.01 -11.46
N GLU A 207 -25.15 6.37 -12.59
CA GLU A 207 -26.30 6.67 -13.44
C GLU A 207 -27.64 6.52 -12.68
N LYS A 208 -27.77 5.44 -11.89
CA LYS A 208 -28.97 5.15 -11.08
C LYS A 208 -29.23 6.23 -10.02
N TYR A 209 -28.18 6.86 -9.51
CA TYR A 209 -28.27 7.88 -8.46
C TYR A 209 -28.08 9.31 -8.97
N GLY A 210 -28.02 9.53 -10.30
CA GLY A 210 -27.82 10.86 -10.88
C GLY A 210 -26.51 11.53 -10.50
N ILE A 211 -25.47 10.74 -10.22
CA ILE A 211 -24.15 11.24 -9.84
C ILE A 211 -23.38 11.62 -11.11
N SER A 212 -23.26 12.91 -11.37
CA SER A 212 -22.52 13.44 -12.52
C SER A 212 -21.00 13.23 -12.39
N GLU A 213 -20.32 13.22 -13.53
CA GLU A 213 -18.86 13.34 -13.57
C GLU A 213 -18.44 14.75 -13.12
N PRO A 214 -17.35 14.88 -12.34
CA PRO A 214 -16.81 16.19 -12.00
C PRO A 214 -16.33 16.90 -13.28
N THR A 215 -16.81 18.13 -13.51
CA THR A 215 -16.35 18.96 -14.64
C THR A 215 -15.05 19.66 -14.27
N ALA A 216 -14.07 19.68 -15.19
CA ALA A 216 -12.78 20.35 -15.02
C ALA A 216 -12.87 21.88 -14.87
N THR A 217 -14.04 22.47 -15.08
CA THR A 217 -14.29 23.91 -15.01
C THR A 217 -14.75 24.34 -13.61
N ASN A 218 -13.80 24.96 -12.89
CA ASN A 218 -13.96 26.02 -11.89
C ASN A 218 -15.11 25.89 -10.87
N GLY A 219 -14.75 25.58 -9.62
CA GLY A 219 -15.29 26.22 -8.41
C GLY A 219 -16.81 26.17 -8.14
N SER A 220 -17.61 25.51 -8.97
CA SER A 220 -19.04 25.41 -8.74
C SER A 220 -19.30 24.45 -7.58
N LEU A 221 -20.07 24.92 -6.60
CA LEU A 221 -20.51 24.25 -5.37
C LEU A 221 -21.38 23.00 -5.58
N GLN A 222 -21.28 22.31 -6.72
CA GLN A 222 -21.77 20.94 -6.80
C GLN A 222 -20.83 20.10 -5.95
N ALA A 223 -21.26 19.74 -4.75
CA ALA A 223 -20.46 19.00 -3.79
C ALA A 223 -19.98 17.70 -4.43
N SER A 224 -18.73 17.69 -4.88
CA SER A 224 -18.10 16.48 -5.40
C SER A 224 -17.96 15.51 -4.23
N TYR A 225 -18.67 14.38 -4.31
CA TYR A 225 -18.56 13.35 -3.29
C TYR A 225 -17.11 12.82 -3.24
N PRO A 226 -16.53 12.63 -2.04
CA PRO A 226 -15.19 12.09 -1.90
C PRO A 226 -15.06 10.70 -2.54
N ALA A 227 -13.94 10.45 -3.22
CA ALA A 227 -13.67 9.14 -3.79
C ALA A 227 -13.40 8.11 -2.69
N ASN A 228 -14.02 6.94 -2.81
CA ASN A 228 -13.75 5.79 -1.97
C ASN A 228 -12.44 5.12 -2.39
N THR A 229 -11.49 5.03 -1.47
CA THR A 229 -10.17 4.43 -1.75
C THR A 229 -10.08 2.95 -1.40
N ASN A 230 -11.16 2.36 -0.86
CA ASN A 230 -11.18 0.98 -0.36
C ASN A 230 -10.15 0.71 0.74
N ILE A 231 -9.77 1.75 1.50
CA ILE A 231 -9.06 1.65 2.76
C ILE A 231 -10.06 1.96 3.87
N LEU A 232 -10.32 0.96 4.70
CA LEU A 232 -11.37 0.99 5.71
C LEU A 232 -10.77 0.80 7.10
N TYR A 233 -11.33 1.46 8.10
CA TYR A 233 -11.28 0.98 9.48
C TYR A 233 -12.57 0.24 9.78
N VAL A 234 -12.49 -0.87 10.49
CA VAL A 234 -13.65 -1.69 10.84
C VAL A 234 -13.56 -2.12 12.29
N ASP A 235 -14.64 -1.92 13.04
CA ASP A 235 -14.84 -2.57 14.34
C ASP A 235 -15.14 -4.06 14.13
N LEU A 236 -14.36 -4.93 14.76
CA LEU A 236 -14.43 -6.37 14.49
C LEU A 236 -15.73 -6.99 15.00
N GLN A 237 -16.26 -6.51 16.12
CA GLN A 237 -17.52 -7.00 16.67
C GLN A 237 -18.67 -6.65 15.72
N ALA A 238 -18.79 -5.39 15.32
CA ALA A 238 -19.82 -4.94 14.38
C ALA A 238 -19.74 -5.69 13.04
N ALA A 239 -18.53 -5.94 12.53
CA ALA A 239 -18.36 -6.69 11.29
C ALA A 239 -18.72 -8.18 11.44
N GLN A 240 -18.38 -8.82 12.56
CA GLN A 240 -18.76 -10.20 12.84
C GLN A 240 -20.27 -10.33 12.98
N GLU A 241 -20.94 -9.37 13.63
CA GLU A 241 -22.40 -9.34 13.74
C GLU A 241 -23.06 -9.36 12.36
N VAL A 242 -22.55 -8.56 11.40
CA VAL A 242 -23.02 -8.59 10.01
C VAL A 242 -22.67 -9.91 9.31
N GLY A 243 -21.41 -10.36 9.43
CA GLY A 243 -20.93 -11.59 8.81
C GLY A 243 -21.65 -12.85 9.27
N SER A 244 -22.17 -12.87 10.51
CA SER A 244 -22.89 -14.01 11.09
C SER A 244 -24.35 -14.15 10.61
N ARG A 245 -24.89 -13.13 9.93
CA ARG A 245 -26.29 -13.12 9.49
C ARG A 245 -26.55 -14.19 8.43
N LYS A 246 -27.75 -14.75 8.47
CA LYS A 246 -28.23 -15.80 7.54
C LYS A 246 -29.05 -15.24 6.37
N ASN A 247 -28.82 -13.99 6.01
CA ASN A 247 -29.52 -13.30 4.92
C ASN A 247 -28.51 -12.51 4.08
N ALA A 248 -28.98 -11.87 2.99
CA ALA A 248 -28.12 -11.18 2.04
C ALA A 248 -27.24 -10.07 2.65
N SER A 249 -27.57 -9.53 3.83
CA SER A 249 -26.76 -8.46 4.45
C SER A 249 -25.35 -8.89 4.85
N CYS A 250 -25.06 -10.19 5.01
CA CYS A 250 -23.71 -10.68 5.25
C CYS A 250 -22.81 -10.66 4.00
N LEU A 251 -23.39 -10.39 2.82
CA LEU A 251 -22.72 -10.17 1.55
C LEU A 251 -23.09 -8.76 1.08
N PRO A 252 -22.47 -7.70 1.63
CA PRO A 252 -22.86 -6.34 1.34
C PRO A 252 -22.60 -5.93 -0.12
N GLY A 253 -23.41 -5.00 -0.64
CA GLY A 253 -23.23 -4.41 -1.97
C GLY A 253 -23.35 -5.41 -3.12
N ILE A 254 -24.33 -6.32 -3.07
CA ILE A 254 -24.57 -7.28 -4.15
C ILE A 254 -24.94 -6.55 -5.44
N VAL A 255 -24.18 -6.81 -6.50
CA VAL A 255 -24.38 -6.27 -7.84
C VAL A 255 -24.22 -7.37 -8.88
N LEU A 256 -24.89 -7.23 -10.03
CA LEU A 256 -24.74 -8.08 -11.20
C LEU A 256 -24.39 -7.20 -12.40
N ASN A 257 -23.13 -7.28 -12.85
CA ASN A 257 -22.69 -6.53 -14.03
C ASN A 257 -22.64 -7.44 -15.27
N LEU A 258 -23.61 -7.29 -16.17
CA LEU A 258 -23.73 -8.05 -17.42
C LEU A 258 -23.04 -7.37 -18.62
N LYS A 259 -22.44 -6.18 -18.44
CA LYS A 259 -21.90 -5.37 -19.55
C LYS A 259 -20.55 -5.87 -20.08
N LYS A 260 -19.86 -6.77 -19.37
CA LYS A 260 -18.51 -7.23 -19.74
C LYS A 260 -18.58 -8.57 -20.49
N ALA A 261 -17.75 -8.71 -21.51
CA ALA A 261 -17.52 -10.02 -22.11
C ALA A 261 -16.71 -10.90 -21.16
N VAL A 262 -17.09 -12.18 -21.06
CA VAL A 262 -16.42 -13.19 -20.27
C VAL A 262 -15.74 -14.19 -21.20
N SER A 263 -14.41 -14.22 -21.15
CA SER A 263 -13.61 -15.25 -21.82
C SER A 263 -13.53 -16.52 -20.96
N TYR A 264 -13.74 -17.67 -21.60
CA TYR A 264 -13.69 -19.01 -21.00
C TYR A 264 -13.34 -20.06 -22.05
N VAL A 265 -12.91 -21.24 -21.62
CA VAL A 265 -12.78 -22.42 -22.49
C VAL A 265 -14.04 -23.26 -22.29
N ASP A 266 -14.68 -23.66 -23.37
CA ASP A 266 -15.89 -24.48 -23.31
C ASP A 266 -15.58 -25.99 -23.14
N HIS A 267 -16.63 -26.79 -22.98
CA HIS A 267 -16.55 -28.24 -22.81
C HIS A 267 -15.93 -29.00 -23.98
N LEU A 268 -15.71 -28.33 -25.13
CA LEU A 268 -15.07 -28.89 -26.32
C LEU A 268 -13.60 -28.44 -26.44
N GLY A 269 -13.12 -27.61 -25.52
CA GLY A 269 -11.76 -27.07 -25.51
C GLY A 269 -11.58 -25.81 -26.35
N PHE A 270 -12.65 -25.17 -26.81
CA PHE A 270 -12.56 -23.95 -27.61
C PHE A 270 -12.57 -22.70 -26.72
N GLU A 271 -11.69 -21.75 -27.04
CA GLU A 271 -11.74 -20.41 -26.47
C GLU A 271 -13.02 -19.69 -26.92
N CYS A 272 -13.87 -19.38 -25.95
CA CYS A 272 -15.14 -18.72 -26.13
C CYS A 272 -15.14 -17.35 -25.44
N SER A 273 -15.96 -16.44 -25.97
CA SER A 273 -16.25 -15.14 -25.36
C SER A 273 -17.74 -14.86 -25.47
N ALA A 274 -18.41 -14.64 -24.34
CA ALA A 274 -19.83 -14.36 -24.29
C ALA A 274 -20.12 -13.13 -23.41
N ALA A 275 -21.16 -12.36 -23.75
CA ALA A 275 -21.69 -11.36 -22.84
C ALA A 275 -22.27 -12.07 -21.61
N GLY A 276 -21.83 -11.68 -20.42
CA GLY A 276 -22.23 -12.37 -19.20
C GLY A 276 -21.73 -11.67 -17.95
N GLY A 277 -22.18 -12.15 -16.80
CA GLY A 277 -21.81 -11.58 -15.52
C GLY A 277 -21.96 -12.56 -14.38
N ARG A 278 -21.63 -12.11 -13.18
CA ARG A 278 -21.77 -12.88 -11.96
C ARG A 278 -22.27 -11.97 -10.85
N LEU A 279 -22.84 -12.57 -9.81
CA LEU A 279 -23.10 -11.85 -8.57
C LEU A 279 -21.77 -11.49 -7.92
N GLU A 280 -21.56 -10.20 -7.71
CA GLU A 280 -20.41 -9.64 -7.02
C GLU A 280 -20.90 -8.93 -5.76
N CYS A 281 -20.06 -8.89 -4.72
CA CYS A 281 -20.32 -8.11 -3.51
C CYS A 281 -19.08 -7.25 -3.18
N THR A 282 -19.29 -6.16 -2.46
CA THR A 282 -18.26 -5.15 -2.19
C THR A 282 -18.05 -4.96 -0.69
N MET A 283 -16.80 -4.86 -0.27
CA MET A 283 -16.44 -4.91 1.16
C MET A 283 -16.86 -3.65 1.91
N GLN A 284 -16.81 -2.50 1.25
CA GLN A 284 -17.09 -1.21 1.84
C GLN A 284 -18.60 -0.98 2.08
N ASN A 285 -19.48 -1.68 1.34
CA ASN A 285 -20.93 -1.59 1.53
C ASN A 285 -21.40 -2.27 2.82
N ILE A 286 -20.50 -2.86 3.63
CA ILE A 286 -20.85 -3.24 5.00
C ILE A 286 -21.40 -2.03 5.78
N ALA A 287 -21.01 -0.81 5.38
CA ALA A 287 -21.55 0.47 5.85
C ALA A 287 -23.08 0.54 5.87
N ASP A 288 -23.75 -0.10 4.91
CA ASP A 288 -25.21 -0.09 4.80
C ASP A 288 -25.90 -0.73 6.02
N ASN A 289 -25.13 -1.46 6.85
CA ASN A 289 -25.60 -2.08 8.09
C ASN A 289 -25.35 -1.22 9.35
N PHE A 290 -24.71 -0.06 9.21
CA PHE A 290 -24.28 0.80 10.33
C PHE A 290 -24.95 2.18 10.27
N MET A 291 -26.27 2.18 10.14
CA MET A 291 -27.09 3.40 10.14
C MET A 291 -27.49 3.77 11.58
N ASN A 292 -27.43 5.06 11.90
CA ASN A 292 -27.94 5.63 13.15
C ASN A 292 -29.37 6.11 12.93
N THR A 293 -30.27 5.79 13.86
CA THR A 293 -31.70 6.09 13.76
C THR A 293 -32.12 7.18 14.72
N TYR A 294 -32.95 8.12 14.25
CA TYR A 294 -33.42 9.29 14.99
C TYR A 294 -34.93 9.48 14.81
N SER A 295 -35.60 10.04 15.82
CA SER A 295 -37.04 10.33 15.77
C SER A 295 -37.40 11.58 14.98
N TYR A 296 -36.40 12.38 14.58
CA TYR A 296 -36.56 13.62 13.84
C TYR A 296 -35.51 13.71 12.74
N ARG A 297 -35.80 14.53 11.72
CA ARG A 297 -34.83 14.83 10.68
C ARG A 297 -33.74 15.74 11.26
N CYS A 298 -32.50 15.29 11.20
CA CYS A 298 -31.36 16.01 11.76
C CYS A 298 -30.91 17.14 10.83
N SER A 299 -30.47 18.26 11.41
CA SER A 299 -29.83 19.36 10.68
C SER A 299 -28.33 19.07 10.45
N LYS A 300 -27.63 19.94 9.71
CA LYS A 300 -26.18 19.86 9.47
C LYS A 300 -25.40 19.60 10.77
N GLY A 301 -24.34 18.78 10.71
CA GLY A 301 -23.43 18.51 11.84
C GLY A 301 -23.53 17.11 12.45
N ILE A 302 -24.48 16.28 12.00
CA ILE A 302 -24.68 14.91 12.50
C ILE A 302 -23.49 13.98 12.22
N GLU A 303 -22.63 14.31 11.26
CA GLU A 303 -21.54 13.46 10.77
C GLU A 303 -20.57 13.02 11.90
N SER A 304 -20.41 13.86 12.93
CA SER A 304 -19.56 13.54 14.09
C SER A 304 -20.18 12.52 15.06
N GLU A 305 -21.51 12.37 15.03
CA GLU A 305 -22.27 11.47 15.89
C GLU A 305 -22.43 10.06 15.28
N LEU A 306 -22.38 9.95 13.96
CA LEU A 306 -22.60 8.71 13.22
C LEU A 306 -21.57 7.62 13.54
N ASP A 307 -21.98 6.35 13.47
CA ASP A 307 -21.11 5.18 13.63
C ASP A 307 -20.11 5.03 12.47
N THR A 308 -20.43 5.65 11.34
CA THR A 308 -19.62 5.67 10.11
C THR A 308 -18.95 7.04 9.93
N PHE A 309 -17.68 7.08 9.54
CA PHE A 309 -16.94 8.34 9.37
C PHE A 309 -15.99 8.35 8.16
N ILE A 310 -15.49 9.53 7.79
CA ILE A 310 -14.49 9.71 6.72
C ILE A 310 -13.24 10.38 7.30
N VAL A 311 -12.07 9.95 6.84
CA VAL A 311 -10.85 10.77 6.85
C VAL A 311 -10.52 11.17 5.43
N TYR A 312 -10.07 12.42 5.22
CA TYR A 312 -9.83 12.96 3.89
C TYR A 312 -8.39 13.46 3.78
N ASN A 313 -7.73 13.15 2.66
CA ASN A 313 -6.39 13.64 2.37
C ASN A 313 -6.13 13.69 0.85
N GLU A 314 -4.97 14.21 0.45
CA GLU A 314 -4.54 14.28 -0.94
C GLU A 314 -4.47 12.89 -1.58
N ARG A 315 -4.95 12.80 -2.82
CA ARG A 315 -5.03 11.53 -3.55
C ARG A 315 -3.71 10.76 -3.59
N LYS A 316 -2.60 11.44 -3.91
CA LYS A 316 -1.25 10.84 -3.99
C LYS A 316 -0.73 10.26 -2.67
N LYS A 317 -1.36 10.58 -1.54
CA LYS A 317 -1.03 10.07 -0.19
C LYS A 317 -1.97 8.95 0.27
N VAL A 318 -3.14 8.78 -0.37
CA VAL A 318 -4.15 7.80 0.05
C VAL A 318 -4.33 6.70 -0.99
N THR A 319 -4.40 7.03 -2.27
CA THR A 319 -4.65 6.06 -3.34
C THR A 319 -3.79 6.32 -4.57
N SER A 320 -2.94 5.35 -4.86
CA SER A 320 -2.27 5.21 -6.14
C SER A 320 -2.03 3.72 -6.36
N SER A 321 -2.73 3.16 -7.35
CA SER A 321 -2.78 1.70 -7.54
C SER A 321 -1.99 1.27 -8.77
N ALA A 322 -1.27 0.15 -8.67
CA ALA A 322 -0.59 -0.48 -9.80
C ALA A 322 -1.46 -1.62 -10.37
N LYS A 323 -2.59 -1.29 -11.01
CA LYS A 323 -3.60 -2.26 -11.48
C LYS A 323 -3.60 -2.49 -12.99
N ARG A 324 -3.20 -1.49 -13.77
CA ARG A 324 -3.37 -1.45 -15.22
C ARG A 324 -2.03 -1.31 -15.92
N LYS A 325 -1.79 -2.14 -16.94
CA LYS A 325 -0.66 -1.97 -17.85
C LYS A 325 -0.90 -0.73 -18.71
N LEU A 326 0.11 0.13 -18.85
CA LEU A 326 0.08 1.24 -19.81
C LEU A 326 0.02 0.66 -21.23
N LYS A 327 -0.99 1.07 -22.00
CA LYS A 327 -1.13 0.66 -23.41
C LYS A 327 -0.40 1.68 -24.29
N SER A 328 0.15 1.24 -25.42
CA SER A 328 0.91 2.09 -26.35
C SER A 328 0.11 3.29 -26.87
N GLU A 329 -1.21 3.16 -26.99
CA GLU A 329 -2.11 4.22 -27.45
C GLU A 329 -2.68 5.08 -26.30
N ASP A 330 -2.57 4.62 -25.05
CA ASP A 330 -3.13 5.29 -23.88
C ASP A 330 -2.07 6.14 -23.19
N ARG A 331 -2.29 7.46 -23.14
CA ARG A 331 -1.42 8.41 -22.41
C ARG A 331 -1.78 8.52 -20.93
N SER A 332 -2.82 7.84 -20.47
CA SER A 332 -3.26 7.92 -19.07
C SER A 332 -2.38 7.06 -18.16
N LEU A 333 -1.63 7.73 -17.29
CA LEU A 333 -0.87 7.09 -16.20
C LEU A 333 -1.77 6.62 -15.04
N HIS A 334 -3.09 6.82 -15.13
CA HIS A 334 -3.99 6.49 -14.05
C HIS A 334 -4.00 4.98 -13.77
N GLN A 335 -3.82 4.63 -12.50
CA GLN A 335 -3.76 3.25 -11.98
C GLN A 335 -2.68 2.35 -12.65
N THR A 336 -1.62 2.94 -13.21
CA THR A 336 -0.48 2.18 -13.76
C THR A 336 0.71 2.14 -12.78
N PRO A 337 1.62 1.16 -12.91
CA PRO A 337 2.87 1.15 -12.16
C PRO A 337 3.69 2.45 -12.32
N GLU A 338 3.75 3.01 -13.53
CA GLU A 338 4.45 4.27 -13.82
C GLU A 338 3.80 5.46 -13.11
N GLY A 339 2.47 5.58 -13.19
CA GLY A 339 1.76 6.68 -12.53
C GLY A 339 1.87 6.62 -11.00
N SER A 340 1.82 5.40 -10.44
CA SER A 340 2.02 5.22 -9.00
C SER A 340 3.45 5.50 -8.55
N LEU A 341 4.46 5.17 -9.37
CA LEU A 341 5.85 5.53 -9.08
C LEU A 341 6.02 7.06 -9.08
N LEU A 342 5.39 7.74 -10.03
CA LEU A 342 5.41 9.20 -10.10
C LEU A 342 4.81 9.84 -8.85
N ASP A 343 3.71 9.29 -8.32
CA ASP A 343 3.13 9.75 -7.06
C ASP A 343 4.06 9.51 -5.86
N ILE A 344 4.82 8.40 -5.83
CA ILE A 344 5.86 8.16 -4.81
C ILE A 344 6.97 9.22 -4.91
N MET A 345 7.45 9.54 -6.12
CA MET A 345 8.47 10.58 -6.32
C MET A 345 7.97 11.96 -5.92
N ARG A 346 6.70 12.29 -6.22
CA ARG A 346 6.05 13.53 -5.75
C ARG A 346 6.00 13.60 -4.22
N ASN A 347 5.66 12.49 -3.57
CA ASN A 347 5.65 12.43 -2.11
C ASN A 347 7.06 12.55 -1.52
N ALA A 348 8.09 11.97 -2.16
CA ALA A 348 9.48 12.13 -1.76
C ALA A 348 9.97 13.58 -1.91
N HIS A 349 9.66 14.24 -3.03
CA HIS A 349 9.89 15.66 -3.22
C HIS A 349 9.24 16.48 -2.11
N ASP A 350 7.93 16.34 -1.89
CA ASP A 350 7.21 17.14 -0.89
C ASP A 350 7.79 16.95 0.52
N LEU A 351 8.15 15.72 0.87
CA LEU A 351 8.75 15.38 2.16
C LEU A 351 10.12 16.05 2.32
N LEU A 352 11.04 15.84 1.37
CA LEU A 352 12.42 16.31 1.50
C LEU A 352 12.54 17.82 1.29
N SER A 353 11.76 18.42 0.40
CA SER A 353 11.68 19.88 0.24
C SER A 353 11.22 20.56 1.53
N SER A 354 10.32 19.92 2.30
CA SER A 354 9.93 20.42 3.63
C SER A 354 11.02 20.30 4.70
N CYS A 355 12.13 19.60 4.41
CA CYS A 355 13.34 19.49 5.24
C CYS A 355 14.44 20.49 4.83
N SER A 356 14.09 21.49 4.00
CA SER A 356 15.04 22.45 3.40
C SER A 356 16.08 21.81 2.46
N ILE A 357 15.78 20.63 1.92
CA ILE A 357 16.61 19.99 0.89
C ILE A 357 16.14 20.48 -0.48
N GLU A 358 17.06 20.95 -1.31
CA GLU A 358 16.75 21.26 -2.71
C GLU A 358 16.59 19.97 -3.51
N VAL A 359 15.37 19.69 -3.99
CA VAL A 359 15.04 18.51 -4.81
C VAL A 359 14.29 18.97 -6.06
N PRO A 360 14.60 18.44 -7.27
CA PRO A 360 13.89 18.79 -8.49
C PRO A 360 12.38 18.62 -8.36
N GLU A 361 11.60 19.51 -8.96
CA GLU A 361 10.14 19.35 -8.96
C GLU A 361 9.73 18.21 -9.89
N VAL A 362 8.80 17.37 -9.43
CA VAL A 362 8.17 16.34 -10.25
C VAL A 362 6.95 16.94 -10.96
N LYS A 363 7.15 17.27 -12.24
CA LYS A 363 6.18 17.97 -13.08
C LYS A 363 4.93 17.14 -13.40
N ASP A 364 4.04 17.69 -14.23
CA ASP A 364 2.77 17.05 -14.56
C ASP A 364 2.93 15.73 -15.35
N ASN A 365 1.83 15.00 -15.49
CA ASN A 365 1.83 13.69 -16.14
C ASN A 365 2.21 13.75 -17.63
N ASN A 366 1.90 14.86 -18.33
CA ASN A 366 2.24 15.00 -19.73
C ASN A 366 3.74 15.19 -19.88
N GLU A 367 4.35 16.02 -19.05
CA GLU A 367 5.79 16.26 -19.12
C GLU A 367 6.61 15.02 -18.71
N TYR A 368 6.12 14.23 -17.75
CA TYR A 368 6.71 12.92 -17.42
C TYR A 368 6.80 12.00 -18.64
N LEU A 369 5.74 11.91 -19.45
CA LEU A 369 5.74 11.07 -20.65
C LEU A 369 6.80 11.47 -21.68
N HIS A 370 7.30 12.71 -21.64
CA HIS A 370 8.33 13.21 -22.55
C HIS A 370 9.74 13.19 -21.95
N SER A 371 9.87 13.45 -20.65
CA SER A 371 11.15 13.73 -19.99
C SER A 371 11.59 12.69 -18.96
N GLY A 372 10.73 11.72 -18.63
CA GLY A 372 11.03 10.67 -17.65
C GLY A 372 11.01 11.16 -16.20
N LEU A 373 11.58 10.36 -15.30
CA LEU A 373 11.71 10.73 -13.89
C LEU A 373 12.88 11.70 -13.70
N PRO A 374 12.72 12.75 -12.87
CA PRO A 374 13.83 13.65 -12.56
C PRO A 374 14.84 13.05 -11.56
N PHE A 375 14.48 12.00 -10.81
CA PHE A 375 15.31 11.30 -9.81
C PHE A 375 14.60 9.99 -9.39
N ILE A 376 15.30 9.16 -8.59
CA ILE A 376 14.71 8.02 -7.86
C ILE A 376 15.01 8.16 -6.37
N ILE A 377 13.97 8.21 -5.52
CA ILE A 377 14.15 8.27 -4.06
C ILE A 377 13.30 7.18 -3.40
N PHE A 378 13.97 6.24 -2.73
CA PHE A 378 13.33 5.19 -1.94
C PHE A 378 13.79 5.25 -0.49
N LEU A 379 12.82 5.47 0.39
CA LEU A 379 13.03 5.61 1.82
C LEU A 379 12.38 4.42 2.52
N HIS A 380 13.14 3.69 3.35
CA HIS A 380 12.58 2.60 4.14
C HIS A 380 11.49 3.14 5.09
N PRO A 381 10.28 2.55 5.15
CA PRO A 381 9.19 3.07 5.98
C PRO A 381 9.55 3.23 7.47
N ALA A 382 10.43 2.38 7.99
CA ALA A 382 10.96 2.47 9.37
C ALA A 382 11.89 3.66 9.66
N LEU A 383 12.31 4.46 8.66
CA LEU A 383 12.87 5.79 8.91
C LEU A 383 11.88 6.65 9.70
N GLY A 384 10.59 6.44 9.47
CA GLY A 384 9.53 7.13 10.15
C GLY A 384 8.24 6.87 9.38
N PRO A 385 7.28 6.09 9.92
CA PRO A 385 6.00 5.88 9.24
C PRO A 385 5.16 7.16 9.16
N PHE A 386 5.61 8.25 9.77
CA PHE A 386 5.05 9.60 9.66
C PHE A 386 6.12 10.56 9.14
N TRP A 387 5.71 11.46 8.24
CA TRP A 387 6.59 12.49 7.69
C TRP A 387 7.29 13.31 8.79
N ASP A 388 6.58 13.66 9.86
CA ASP A 388 7.16 14.44 10.96
C ASP A 388 8.28 13.72 11.72
N ILE A 389 8.34 12.38 11.65
CA ILE A 389 9.46 11.60 12.18
C ILE A 389 10.61 11.61 11.18
N VAL A 390 10.32 11.41 9.89
CA VAL A 390 11.36 11.44 8.85
C VAL A 390 12.05 12.79 8.81
N LYS A 391 11.32 13.91 8.92
CA LYS A 391 11.86 15.28 8.95
C LYS A 391 12.91 15.51 10.06
N GLN A 392 12.89 14.74 11.14
CA GLN A 392 13.89 14.85 12.21
C GLN A 392 15.26 14.30 11.79
N LYS A 393 15.30 13.51 10.71
CA LYS A 393 16.49 12.80 10.21
C LYS A 393 17.12 13.49 9.00
N PHE A 394 16.46 14.49 8.43
CA PHE A 394 16.87 15.19 7.23
C PHE A 394 16.91 16.70 7.49
N ILE A 395 18.06 17.32 7.28
CA ILE A 395 18.28 18.74 7.53
C ILE A 395 19.14 19.28 6.38
N GLY A 396 18.52 20.06 5.49
CA GLY A 396 19.21 20.83 4.42
C GLY A 396 20.06 20.03 3.42
N GLY A 397 20.73 20.73 2.50
CA GLY A 397 21.49 20.14 1.40
C GLY A 397 20.71 20.05 0.08
N SER A 398 21.12 19.16 -0.83
CA SER A 398 20.51 19.06 -2.17
C SER A 398 20.61 17.67 -2.78
N ILE A 399 19.68 17.37 -3.70
CA ILE A 399 19.67 16.17 -4.54
C ILE A 399 19.54 16.64 -6.00
N SER A 400 20.56 16.46 -6.82
CA SER A 400 20.57 16.90 -8.21
C SER A 400 19.62 16.08 -9.10
N LYS A 401 19.19 16.66 -10.22
CA LYS A 401 18.45 15.95 -11.27
C LYS A 401 19.29 14.76 -11.79
N GLY A 402 18.65 13.62 -11.98
CA GLY A 402 19.30 12.36 -12.37
C GLY A 402 19.84 11.56 -11.19
N SER A 403 19.72 12.06 -9.96
CA SER A 403 20.22 11.36 -8.79
C SER A 403 19.32 10.21 -8.33
N GLU A 404 19.93 9.30 -7.58
CA GLU A 404 19.26 8.21 -6.89
C GLU A 404 19.62 8.22 -5.40
N LEU A 405 18.60 8.13 -4.55
CA LEU A 405 18.74 7.97 -3.11
C LEU A 405 17.99 6.73 -2.65
N GLN A 406 18.71 5.75 -2.09
CA GLN A 406 18.11 4.60 -1.43
C GLN A 406 18.57 4.51 0.02
N ILE A 407 17.62 4.56 0.95
CA ILE A 407 17.88 4.49 2.39
C ILE A 407 17.16 3.27 2.97
N GLU A 408 17.91 2.19 3.15
CA GLU A 408 17.45 0.93 3.75
C GLU A 408 17.98 0.78 5.19
N VAL A 409 17.79 1.83 5.99
CA VAL A 409 18.09 1.89 7.44
C VAL A 409 16.95 2.60 8.17
N ALA A 410 16.74 2.29 9.46
CA ALA A 410 15.77 3.01 10.28
C ALA A 410 16.39 4.22 11.03
N GLU A 411 17.68 4.14 11.40
CA GLU A 411 18.41 5.26 12.01
C GLU A 411 19.37 5.87 11.00
N PHE A 412 19.03 7.10 10.64
CA PHE A 412 19.73 7.88 9.65
C PHE A 412 19.83 9.32 10.13
N LEU A 413 20.96 9.96 9.84
CA LEU A 413 21.10 11.41 9.91
C LEU A 413 21.67 11.91 8.59
N TRP A 414 20.90 12.75 7.92
CA TRP A 414 21.30 13.58 6.79
C TRP A 414 21.37 15.02 7.27
N GLN A 415 22.57 15.59 7.24
CA GLN A 415 22.77 17.01 7.53
C GLN A 415 23.62 17.64 6.44
N ASP A 416 22.97 18.49 5.65
CA ASP A 416 23.53 19.33 4.59
C ASP A 416 24.40 18.56 3.60
N VAL A 417 23.95 17.35 3.23
CA VAL A 417 24.58 16.52 2.20
C VAL A 417 24.19 17.04 0.82
N GLU A 418 25.14 17.04 -0.11
CA GLU A 418 24.91 17.31 -1.53
C GLU A 418 25.06 16.00 -2.31
N LEU A 419 24.02 15.58 -3.01
CA LEU A 419 24.00 14.35 -3.81
C LEU A 419 23.85 14.67 -5.29
N ASP A 420 24.86 14.29 -6.07
CA ASP A 420 24.85 14.28 -7.53
C ASP A 420 25.27 12.89 -8.03
N GLY A 421 24.29 12.05 -8.39
CA GLY A 421 24.50 10.64 -8.74
C GLY A 421 23.74 9.68 -7.83
N SER A 422 24.26 8.47 -7.61
CA SER A 422 23.62 7.42 -6.81
C SER A 422 24.23 7.29 -5.42
N LEU A 423 23.38 7.30 -4.38
CA LEU A 423 23.67 6.91 -3.00
C LEU A 423 22.76 5.77 -2.56
N ILE A 424 23.35 4.65 -2.14
CA ILE A 424 22.64 3.45 -1.70
C ILE A 424 23.16 3.03 -0.33
N ILE A 425 22.28 3.04 0.67
CA ILE A 425 22.59 2.60 2.04
C ILE A 425 21.75 1.38 2.36
N LEU A 426 22.40 0.25 2.66
CA LEU A 426 21.77 -1.03 2.98
C LEU A 426 22.18 -1.48 4.38
N ALA A 427 21.22 -2.00 5.16
CA ALA A 427 21.51 -2.69 6.40
C ALA A 427 20.83 -4.06 6.47
N ASP A 428 21.55 -5.06 6.96
CA ASP A 428 20.99 -6.39 7.20
C ASP A 428 19.91 -6.34 8.29
N ASN A 429 20.23 -5.65 9.38
CA ASN A 429 19.33 -5.40 10.49
C ASN A 429 18.85 -3.95 10.41
N ILE A 430 17.62 -3.73 9.95
CA ILE A 430 17.04 -2.39 9.82
C ILE A 430 16.32 -1.95 11.10
N MET A 431 15.53 -2.86 11.69
CA MET A 431 14.67 -2.61 12.86
C MET A 431 15.08 -3.45 14.08
N GLY A 432 16.06 -4.34 13.92
CA GLY A 432 16.47 -5.31 14.93
C GLY A 432 17.03 -6.58 14.31
N SER A 433 17.16 -7.64 15.11
CA SER A 433 17.79 -8.90 14.72
C SER A 433 16.79 -10.04 14.67
N THR A 434 16.98 -10.97 13.75
CA THR A 434 16.17 -12.18 13.64
C THR A 434 16.65 -13.27 14.62
N LYS A 435 15.73 -13.97 15.28
CA LYS A 435 16.01 -15.12 16.14
C LYS A 435 15.04 -16.25 15.83
N ARG A 436 15.48 -17.49 16.04
CA ARG A 436 14.59 -18.65 15.93
C ARG A 436 13.65 -18.71 17.14
N ASN A 437 12.36 -18.85 16.88
CA ASN A 437 11.35 -19.14 17.90
C ASN A 437 11.38 -20.63 18.28
N THR A 438 10.47 -21.02 19.18
CA THR A 438 10.34 -22.42 19.65
C THR A 438 9.99 -23.41 18.55
N ASP A 439 9.35 -22.93 17.48
CA ASP A 439 8.94 -23.72 16.32
C ASP A 439 10.03 -23.76 15.23
N GLY A 440 11.18 -23.13 15.49
CA GLY A 440 12.31 -23.06 14.56
C GLY A 440 12.19 -21.99 13.48
N GLU A 441 11.12 -21.19 13.48
CA GLU A 441 10.89 -20.10 12.54
C GLU A 441 11.73 -18.88 12.91
N GLN A 442 12.21 -18.18 11.89
CA GLN A 442 12.98 -16.95 12.03
C GLN A 442 12.03 -15.77 12.29
N VAL A 443 12.13 -15.16 13.45
CA VAL A 443 11.27 -14.05 13.89
C VAL A 443 12.12 -12.80 14.16
N LEU A 444 11.70 -11.68 13.61
CA LEU A 444 12.32 -10.37 13.82
C LEU A 444 12.02 -9.89 15.24
N HIS A 445 13.08 -9.66 16.01
CA HIS A 445 12.99 -8.99 17.30
C HIS A 445 13.45 -7.55 17.17
N TYR A 446 12.55 -6.61 17.42
CA TYR A 446 12.90 -5.20 17.49
C TYR A 446 13.88 -4.96 18.64
N GLY A 447 14.94 -4.22 18.37
CA GLY A 447 16.02 -4.00 19.33
C GLY A 447 16.71 -2.67 19.06
N ALA A 448 17.75 -2.35 19.81
CA ALA A 448 18.56 -1.14 19.62
C ALA A 448 19.84 -1.37 18.78
N ARG A 449 20.12 -2.63 18.44
CA ARG A 449 21.32 -3.09 17.74
C ARG A 449 20.97 -3.40 16.27
N TYR A 450 21.07 -2.37 15.44
CA TYR A 450 20.73 -2.42 14.03
C TYR A 450 21.54 -1.31 13.31
N GLY A 451 21.65 -1.40 11.99
CA GLY A 451 22.52 -0.53 11.19
C GLY A 451 22.16 0.96 11.32
N ARG A 452 23.18 1.82 11.47
CA ARG A 452 23.01 3.27 11.53
C ARG A 452 23.94 3.98 10.55
N CYS A 453 23.43 5.01 9.90
CA CYS A 453 24.23 5.84 9.01
C CYS A 453 24.09 7.32 9.35
N LYS A 454 25.20 8.04 9.36
CA LYS A 454 25.27 9.46 9.66
C LYS A 454 26.15 10.16 8.62
N LEU A 455 25.57 11.11 7.91
CA LEU A 455 26.24 11.93 6.91
C LEU A 455 26.09 13.40 7.32
N GLN A 456 27.23 14.08 7.51
CA GLN A 456 27.26 15.49 7.87
C GLN A 456 28.21 16.26 6.93
N ASN A 457 27.68 17.24 6.20
CA ASN A 457 28.46 18.04 5.24
C ASN A 457 29.23 17.15 4.25
N VAL A 458 28.56 16.15 3.70
CA VAL A 458 29.15 15.21 2.74
C VAL A 458 28.72 15.61 1.34
N LYS A 459 29.67 15.67 0.41
CA LYS A 459 29.38 15.88 -1.02
C LYS A 459 29.64 14.61 -1.80
N ILE A 460 28.64 14.11 -2.49
CA ILE A 460 28.68 12.85 -3.25
C ILE A 460 28.52 13.19 -4.72
N VAL A 461 29.50 12.82 -5.54
CA VAL A 461 29.47 13.05 -6.99
C VAL A 461 29.89 11.78 -7.72
N ASN A 462 28.98 11.17 -8.48
CA ASN A 462 29.26 9.99 -9.30
C ASN A 462 28.30 9.92 -10.51
N GLU A 463 28.61 9.09 -11.51
CA GLU A 463 27.80 8.98 -12.74
C GLU A 463 26.38 8.39 -12.52
N GLY A 464 26.10 7.75 -11.38
CA GLY A 464 24.76 7.29 -11.01
C GLY A 464 24.12 6.30 -11.99
N ILE A 465 22.79 6.44 -12.17
CA ILE A 465 21.97 5.63 -13.09
C ILE A 465 22.27 6.01 -14.54
N SER A 466 22.42 4.99 -15.40
CA SER A 466 22.46 5.16 -16.84
C SER A 466 21.04 5.37 -17.39
N TRP A 467 20.52 6.60 -17.29
CA TRP A 467 19.11 6.93 -17.59
C TRP A 467 18.66 6.63 -19.02
N ASP A 468 19.59 6.61 -19.98
CA ASP A 468 19.30 6.31 -21.39
C ASP A 468 19.32 4.80 -21.69
N SER A 469 19.62 3.94 -20.71
CA SER A 469 19.68 2.49 -20.93
C SER A 469 18.30 1.92 -21.24
N PRO A 470 18.11 1.23 -22.39
CA PRO A 470 16.82 0.66 -22.78
C PRO A 470 16.41 -0.55 -21.92
N SER A 471 17.32 -1.06 -21.08
CA SER A 471 17.05 -2.16 -20.15
C SER A 471 16.33 -1.69 -18.87
N ASN A 472 16.32 -0.39 -18.59
CA ASN A 472 15.76 0.15 -17.36
C ASN A 472 14.24 -0.02 -17.29
N VAL A 473 13.76 -0.56 -16.17
CA VAL A 473 12.35 -0.59 -15.78
C VAL A 473 12.21 0.07 -14.42
N TYR A 474 12.03 1.40 -14.43
CA TYR A 474 12.08 2.24 -13.23
C TYR A 474 11.07 1.85 -12.14
N TRP A 475 9.84 1.50 -12.50
CA TRP A 475 8.81 1.11 -11.52
C TRP A 475 9.05 -0.26 -10.90
N GLN A 476 9.82 -1.13 -11.56
CA GLN A 476 10.34 -2.36 -10.93
C GLN A 476 11.62 -2.08 -10.14
N HIS A 477 12.23 -0.91 -10.33
CA HIS A 477 13.58 -0.55 -9.90
C HIS A 477 14.67 -1.48 -10.46
N HIS A 478 14.43 -2.01 -11.65
CA HIS A 478 15.46 -2.66 -12.44
C HIS A 478 16.19 -1.56 -13.22
N VAL A 479 17.32 -1.08 -12.70
CA VAL A 479 18.08 0.02 -13.30
C VAL A 479 19.57 -0.31 -13.38
N GLU A 480 20.19 0.10 -14.48
CA GLU A 480 21.64 0.03 -14.71
C GLU A 480 22.33 1.27 -14.13
N ARG A 481 23.50 1.07 -13.51
CA ARG A 481 24.30 2.14 -12.90
C ARG A 481 25.71 2.10 -13.44
N SER A 482 26.23 3.27 -13.79
CA SER A 482 27.63 3.45 -14.19
C SER A 482 28.54 3.56 -12.97
N GLU A 483 28.13 4.35 -11.97
CA GLU A 483 28.83 4.48 -10.69
C GLU A 483 27.82 4.64 -9.54
N SER A 484 28.25 4.36 -8.31
CA SER A 484 27.46 4.66 -7.12
C SER A 484 28.34 4.78 -5.88
N LEU A 485 27.83 5.48 -4.88
CA LEU A 485 28.30 5.31 -3.50
C LEU A 485 27.38 4.31 -2.80
N LYS A 486 27.92 3.14 -2.46
CA LYS A 486 27.19 2.08 -1.76
C LYS A 486 27.75 1.88 -0.35
N ILE A 487 26.89 1.92 0.66
CA ILE A 487 27.22 1.65 2.06
C ILE A 487 26.42 0.42 2.51
N ILE A 488 27.11 -0.60 3.01
CA ILE A 488 26.51 -1.86 3.48
C ILE A 488 26.85 -2.04 4.96
N LEU A 489 25.82 -2.15 5.79
CA LEU A 489 25.93 -2.25 7.24
C LEU A 489 25.51 -3.65 7.69
N HIS A 490 26.47 -4.44 8.16
CA HIS A 490 26.21 -5.76 8.71
C HIS A 490 25.85 -5.68 10.19
N GLY A 491 24.84 -6.43 10.62
CA GLY A 491 24.45 -6.52 12.03
C GLY A 491 24.15 -5.16 12.67
N ASN A 492 24.90 -4.77 13.72
CA ASN A 492 24.76 -3.47 14.38
C ASN A 492 25.81 -2.43 13.97
N ALA A 493 26.35 -2.55 12.76
CA ALA A 493 27.34 -1.65 12.21
C ALA A 493 26.87 -0.18 12.14
N GLU A 494 27.83 0.74 12.25
CA GLU A 494 27.60 2.18 12.15
C GLU A 494 28.52 2.79 11.08
N PHE A 495 27.98 3.66 10.24
CA PHE A 495 28.77 4.43 9.27
C PHE A 495 28.61 5.92 9.55
N GLU A 496 29.73 6.63 9.67
CA GLU A 496 29.77 8.07 9.86
C GLU A 496 30.69 8.69 8.80
N ALA A 497 30.17 9.62 8.00
CA ALA A 497 30.99 10.45 7.12
C ALA A 497 30.78 11.92 7.47
N LYS A 498 31.88 12.67 7.59
CA LYS A 498 31.86 14.06 7.98
C LYS A 498 32.85 14.92 7.19
N ASP A 499 32.38 16.07 6.72
CA ASP A 499 33.18 17.11 6.07
C ASP A 499 34.05 16.54 4.94
N VAL A 500 33.47 15.70 4.07
CA VAL A 500 34.20 14.92 3.06
C VAL A 500 33.54 14.95 1.70
N VAL A 501 34.37 14.93 0.64
CA VAL A 501 33.91 14.83 -0.75
C VAL A 501 34.23 13.44 -1.30
N LEU A 502 33.19 12.70 -1.68
CA LEU A 502 33.27 11.36 -2.25
C LEU A 502 32.96 11.42 -3.75
N LYS A 503 34.00 11.25 -4.57
CA LYS A 503 33.90 11.28 -6.05
C LYS A 503 34.12 9.91 -6.67
N GLY A 504 33.29 9.56 -7.64
CA GLY A 504 33.38 8.30 -8.37
C GLY A 504 32.69 7.15 -7.65
N ASN A 505 32.94 5.92 -8.13
CA ASN A 505 32.37 4.70 -7.57
C ASN A 505 33.05 4.27 -6.25
N HIS A 506 32.27 4.10 -5.18
CA HIS A 506 32.76 3.66 -3.86
C HIS A 506 31.82 2.61 -3.26
N MET A 507 32.40 1.63 -2.56
CA MET A 507 31.65 0.66 -1.76
C MET A 507 32.27 0.51 -0.38
N PHE A 508 31.51 0.84 0.65
CA PHE A 508 31.90 0.69 2.05
C PHE A 508 31.10 -0.43 2.70
N GLU A 509 31.79 -1.52 3.05
CA GLU A 509 31.21 -2.62 3.83
C GLU A 509 31.67 -2.51 5.28
N VAL A 510 30.73 -2.32 6.20
CA VAL A 510 31.00 -2.17 7.62
C VAL A 510 30.62 -3.47 8.35
N PRO A 511 31.59 -4.18 8.95
CA PRO A 511 31.32 -5.43 9.66
C PRO A 511 30.45 -5.24 10.91
N ASP A 512 29.75 -6.30 11.31
CA ASP A 512 29.00 -6.34 12.56
C ASP A 512 29.86 -5.93 13.76
N GLY A 513 29.28 -5.15 14.67
CA GLY A 513 29.98 -4.62 15.84
C GLY A 513 31.03 -3.54 15.57
N HIS A 514 31.12 -2.98 14.36
CA HIS A 514 32.10 -1.95 14.02
C HIS A 514 31.47 -0.64 13.56
N ARG A 515 32.19 0.45 13.80
CA ARG A 515 31.90 1.78 13.29
C ARG A 515 32.97 2.18 12.28
N MET A 516 32.55 2.52 11.07
CA MET A 516 33.41 3.10 10.05
C MET A 516 33.23 4.62 10.03
N CYS A 517 34.32 5.37 10.19
CA CYS A 517 34.36 6.82 10.12
C CYS A 517 35.17 7.27 8.90
N ILE A 518 34.58 8.13 8.07
CA ILE A 518 35.19 8.73 6.88
C ILE A 518 35.36 10.23 7.11
N ILE A 519 36.60 10.71 6.98
CA ILE A 519 36.94 12.13 7.14
C ILE A 519 37.89 12.53 6.00
N GLN A 520 37.75 13.74 5.48
CA GLN A 520 38.66 14.30 4.48
C GLN A 520 40.11 14.30 4.99
N ASP A 521 41.04 14.00 4.10
CA ASP A 521 42.49 14.05 4.34
C ASP A 521 43.20 14.70 3.12
N GLU A 522 44.47 15.07 3.28
CA GLU A 522 45.28 15.72 2.24
C GLU A 522 45.38 14.88 0.96
N ALA A 523 45.34 13.54 1.08
CA ALA A 523 45.38 12.59 -0.03
C ALA A 523 43.99 12.17 -0.56
N GLY A 524 42.90 12.74 -0.04
CA GLY A 524 41.53 12.35 -0.37
C GLY A 524 40.69 12.19 0.90
N PHE A 525 40.55 10.97 1.40
CA PHE A 525 39.89 10.71 2.68
C PHE A 525 40.55 9.56 3.43
N THR A 526 40.40 9.57 4.75
CA THR A 526 40.83 8.48 5.62
C THR A 526 39.63 7.65 6.05
N VAL A 527 39.85 6.33 6.14
CA VAL A 527 38.87 5.37 6.64
C VAL A 527 39.36 4.86 7.98
N LYS A 528 38.59 5.08 9.04
CA LYS A 528 38.86 4.51 10.36
C LYS A 528 37.79 3.50 10.70
N LEU A 529 38.19 2.31 11.15
CA LEU A 529 37.27 1.25 11.58
C LEU A 529 37.53 0.96 13.06
N ASP A 530 36.56 1.31 13.90
CA ASP A 530 36.64 1.13 15.35
C ASP A 530 35.59 0.09 15.82
N PRO A 531 35.88 -0.76 16.81
CA PRO A 531 34.86 -1.61 17.42
C PRO A 531 33.85 -0.78 18.22
N ILE A 532 32.57 -1.10 18.10
CA ILE A 532 31.49 -0.52 18.90
C ILE A 532 31.53 -1.19 20.28
N SER A 533 31.64 -0.38 21.34
CA SER A 533 31.56 -0.87 22.71
C SER A 533 30.20 -1.56 22.96
N LYS A 534 30.23 -2.75 23.58
CA LYS A 534 29.06 -3.62 23.79
C LYS A 534 27.88 -3.01 24.51
#